data_AF-A0A9X2TFU1-F1
#
_entry.id   AF-A0A9X2TFU1-F1
#
_cell.length_a   1.000
_cell.length_b   1.000
_cell.length_c   1.000
_cell.angle_alpha   90.00
_cell.angle_beta   90.00
_cell.angle_gamma   90.00
#
_symmetry.space_group_name_H-M   'P 1'
#
loop_
_entity.id
_entity.type
_entity.pdbx_description
1 polymer ?
#
loop_
_entity_poly.entity_id
_entity_poly.type
_entity_poly.pdbx_seq_one_letter_code
_entity_poly.pdbx_strand_id
1 'polypeptide(L)'
;MVPDFLLPEWVPNAHPLIVHFPIALIFVAIAADALALWLGERWETGQEVATGLYAATGLSAVVSYYSGTWAIDTVSIVTPGAAQTLSAHSFWAWYTMVSTSGYALLRAAGLFIPWVRTRRSAHVVLFLLGLGTLVPMHETGENGGAMVYKRGVGVTRTQEIPAPSSPAPDSTRRDTVHRDTVQGPAPAAGSSSPGGAP
;
A
#
# COMPACT_ATOMS: atom_id res chain seq x y z
N MET A 1 8.68 -7.12 19.75
CA MET A 1 9.45 -6.02 19.14
C MET A 1 10.74 -6.60 18.57
N VAL A 2 11.03 -6.32 17.30
CA VAL A 2 12.32 -6.66 16.68
C VAL A 2 13.33 -5.62 17.18
N PRO A 3 14.52 -6.01 17.66
CA PRO A 3 15.54 -5.05 18.09
C PRO A 3 15.92 -4.06 16.98
N ASP A 4 16.04 -2.77 17.31
CA ASP A 4 16.27 -1.68 16.34
C ASP A 4 17.55 -1.86 15.49
N PHE A 5 18.57 -2.57 16.02
CA PHE A 5 19.81 -2.83 15.28
C PHE A 5 19.67 -3.82 14.11
N LEU A 6 18.54 -4.52 13.99
CA LEU A 6 18.28 -5.46 12.89
C LEU A 6 17.55 -4.82 11.71
N LEU A 7 17.07 -3.59 11.84
CA LEU A 7 16.36 -2.88 10.78
C LEU A 7 17.27 -1.85 10.12
N PRO A 8 17.26 -1.74 8.78
CA PRO A 8 17.90 -0.61 8.11
C PRO A 8 17.29 0.71 8.56
N GLU A 9 18.09 1.78 8.66
CA GLU A 9 17.64 3.11 9.15
C GLU A 9 16.50 3.73 8.33
N TRP A 10 16.32 3.29 7.08
CA TRP A 10 15.25 3.76 6.19
C TRP A 10 13.92 3.02 6.37
N VAL A 11 13.89 1.93 7.15
CA VAL A 11 12.68 1.14 7.43
C VAL A 11 12.08 1.63 8.76
N PRO A 12 10.92 2.31 8.76
CA PRO A 12 10.35 2.88 9.99
C PRO A 12 9.95 1.80 11.01
N ASN A 13 9.56 0.62 10.53
CA ASN A 13 9.23 -0.55 11.34
C ASN A 13 9.25 -1.82 10.48
N ALA A 14 9.33 -2.99 11.13
CA ALA A 14 9.46 -4.27 10.43
C ALA A 14 8.19 -4.71 9.67
N HIS A 15 7.03 -4.11 9.92
CA HIS A 15 5.74 -4.62 9.44
C HIS A 15 5.66 -4.72 7.90
N PRO A 16 6.04 -3.70 7.11
CA PRO A 16 6.10 -3.80 5.65
C PRO A 16 6.99 -4.92 5.13
N LEU A 17 8.00 -5.37 5.88
CA LEU A 17 8.83 -6.51 5.48
C LEU A 17 8.09 -7.83 5.75
N ILE A 18 7.48 -7.95 6.94
CA ILE A 18 6.79 -9.16 7.40
C ILE A 18 5.57 -9.50 6.53
N VAL A 19 4.84 -8.50 6.04
CA VAL A 19 3.61 -8.74 5.23
C VAL A 19 3.88 -9.47 3.91
N HIS A 20 5.12 -9.50 3.41
CA HIS A 20 5.46 -10.23 2.18
C HIS A 20 5.28 -11.75 2.32
N PHE A 21 5.46 -12.29 3.52
CA PHE A 21 5.33 -13.73 3.77
C PHE A 21 3.90 -14.24 3.52
N PRO A 22 2.85 -13.74 4.20
CA PRO A 22 1.50 -14.24 3.93
C PRO A 22 1.05 -13.95 2.49
N ILE A 23 1.49 -12.84 1.88
CA ILE A 23 1.18 -12.51 0.48
C ILE A 23 1.80 -13.55 -0.46
N ALA A 24 3.09 -13.84 -0.35
CA ALA A 24 3.73 -14.81 -1.23
C ALA A 24 3.22 -16.24 -0.97
N LEU A 25 3.09 -16.63 0.30
CA LEU A 25 2.70 -17.98 0.68
C LEU A 25 1.28 -18.33 0.24
N ILE A 26 0.32 -17.40 0.26
CA ILE A 26 -1.04 -17.73 -0.16
C ILE A 26 -1.10 -18.09 -1.65
N PHE A 27 -0.37 -17.38 -2.52
CA PHE A 27 -0.31 -17.70 -3.95
C PHE A 27 0.39 -19.03 -4.20
N VAL A 28 1.49 -19.30 -3.48
CA VAL A 28 2.20 -20.59 -3.58
C VAL A 28 1.34 -21.74 -3.07
N ALA A 29 0.59 -21.55 -1.97
CA ALA A 29 -0.34 -22.53 -1.43
C ALA A 29 -1.46 -22.86 -2.43
N ILE A 30 -2.09 -21.85 -3.02
CA ILE A 30 -3.14 -22.01 -4.04
C ILE A 30 -2.59 -22.73 -5.28
N ALA A 31 -1.40 -22.35 -5.75
CA ALA A 31 -0.77 -23.00 -6.89
C ALA A 31 -0.45 -24.47 -6.61
N ALA A 32 0.09 -24.78 -5.43
CA ALA A 32 0.35 -26.16 -5.00
C ALA A 32 -0.95 -26.96 -4.86
N ASP A 33 -2.03 -26.36 -4.34
CA ASP A 33 -3.32 -27.01 -4.18
C ASP A 33 -3.98 -27.32 -5.55
N ALA A 34 -3.93 -26.36 -6.48
CA ALA A 34 -4.35 -26.57 -7.86
C ALA A 34 -3.54 -27.67 -8.55
N LEU A 35 -2.23 -27.70 -8.33
CA LEU A 35 -1.34 -28.71 -8.88
C LEU A 35 -1.64 -30.10 -8.29
N ALA A 36 -1.90 -30.19 -6.99
CA ALA A 36 -2.31 -31.43 -6.33
C ALA A 36 -3.64 -31.95 -6.87
N LEU A 37 -4.61 -31.07 -7.13
CA LEU A 37 -5.87 -31.44 -7.78
C LEU A 37 -5.65 -31.91 -9.23
N TRP A 38 -4.76 -31.25 -9.97
CA TRP A 38 -4.48 -31.58 -11.37
C TRP A 38 -3.72 -32.91 -11.52
N LEU A 39 -2.68 -33.13 -10.73
CA LEU A 39 -1.87 -34.35 -10.75
C LEU A 39 -2.59 -35.55 -10.10
N GLY A 40 -3.47 -35.30 -9.13
CA GLY A 40 -4.19 -36.36 -8.42
C GLY A 40 -3.22 -37.38 -7.81
N GLU A 41 -3.43 -38.65 -8.08
CA GLU A 41 -2.63 -39.77 -7.56
C GLU A 41 -1.16 -39.75 -8.00
N ARG A 42 -0.80 -38.98 -9.05
CA ARG A 42 0.60 -38.84 -9.49
C ARG A 42 1.46 -38.05 -8.50
N TRP A 43 0.84 -37.34 -7.56
CA TRP A 43 1.53 -36.62 -6.49
C TRP A 43 0.92 -36.97 -5.14
N GLU A 44 1.34 -38.10 -4.58
CA GLU A 44 0.77 -38.67 -3.36
C GLU A 44 0.73 -37.70 -2.17
N THR A 45 1.75 -36.85 -2.03
CA THR A 45 1.88 -35.90 -0.91
C THR A 45 1.35 -34.49 -1.21
N GLY A 46 0.67 -34.29 -2.35
CA GLY A 46 0.31 -32.95 -2.81
C GLY A 46 -0.64 -32.21 -1.89
N GLN A 47 -1.59 -32.93 -1.29
CA GLN A 47 -2.57 -32.34 -0.37
C GLN A 47 -1.94 -31.96 0.97
N GLU A 48 -0.99 -32.75 1.47
CA GLU A 48 -0.22 -32.46 2.68
C GLU A 48 0.68 -31.24 2.48
N VAL A 49 1.37 -31.16 1.33
CA VAL A 49 2.23 -30.01 0.98
C VAL A 49 1.40 -28.73 0.89
N ALA A 50 0.30 -28.74 0.15
CA ALA A 50 -0.59 -27.58 0.07
C ALA A 50 -1.16 -27.19 1.44
N THR A 51 -1.52 -28.17 2.29
CA THR A 51 -1.98 -27.90 3.66
C THR A 51 -0.89 -27.27 4.53
N GLY A 52 0.36 -27.74 4.43
CA GLY A 52 1.50 -27.15 5.10
C GLY A 52 1.76 -25.70 4.68
N LEU A 53 1.60 -25.40 3.38
CA LEU A 53 1.73 -24.03 2.85
C LEU A 53 0.60 -23.11 3.35
N TYR A 54 -0.65 -23.58 3.41
CA TYR A 54 -1.74 -22.82 4.02
C TYR A 54 -1.53 -22.62 5.52
N ALA A 55 -0.99 -23.62 6.24
CA ALA A 55 -0.61 -23.47 7.65
C ALA A 55 0.46 -22.39 7.83
N ALA A 56 1.53 -22.43 7.04
CA ALA A 56 2.56 -21.40 7.04
C ALA A 56 1.99 -20.01 6.71
N THR A 57 1.06 -19.93 5.75
CA THR A 57 0.33 -18.70 5.41
C THR A 57 -0.42 -18.16 6.63
N GLY A 58 -1.26 -18.97 7.29
CA GLY A 58 -2.02 -18.57 8.46
C GLY A 58 -1.12 -18.09 9.62
N LEU A 59 -0.07 -18.86 9.94
CA LEU A 59 0.94 -18.49 10.92
C LEU A 59 1.59 -17.13 10.60
N SER A 60 2.03 -16.95 9.35
CA SER A 60 2.64 -15.68 8.91
C SER A 60 1.66 -14.51 8.92
N ALA A 61 0.37 -14.75 8.66
CA ALA A 61 -0.69 -13.74 8.75
C ALA A 61 -0.93 -13.30 10.20
N VAL A 62 -0.88 -14.23 11.17
CA VAL A 62 -0.91 -13.90 12.61
C VAL A 62 0.26 -13.00 13.00
N VAL A 63 1.48 -13.39 12.61
CA VAL A 63 2.68 -12.58 12.87
C VAL A 63 2.56 -11.19 12.22
N SER A 64 2.06 -11.13 10.99
CA SER A 64 1.84 -9.88 10.26
C SER A 64 0.84 -8.97 10.96
N TYR A 65 -0.31 -9.49 11.38
CA TYR A 65 -1.34 -8.71 12.07
C TYR A 65 -0.82 -8.08 13.37
N TYR A 66 -0.16 -8.86 14.22
CA TYR A 66 0.39 -8.33 15.47
C TYR A 66 1.55 -7.37 15.23
N SER A 67 2.42 -7.65 14.24
CA SER A 67 3.47 -6.71 13.86
C SER A 67 2.92 -5.35 13.40
N GLY A 68 1.79 -5.34 12.68
CA GLY A 68 1.10 -4.11 12.26
C GLY A 68 0.47 -3.39 13.43
N THR A 69 -0.18 -4.12 14.33
CA THR A 69 -0.76 -3.56 15.56
C THR A 69 0.30 -2.82 16.39
N TRP A 70 1.50 -3.39 16.54
CA TRP A 70 2.60 -2.71 17.24
C TRP A 70 3.22 -1.56 16.45
N ALA A 71 3.13 -1.60 15.11
CA ALA A 71 3.67 -0.54 14.25
C ALA A 71 2.80 0.73 14.26
N ILE A 72 1.53 0.67 14.68
CA ILE A 72 0.63 1.83 14.71
C ILE A 72 1.24 2.99 15.52
N ASP A 73 1.85 2.69 16.66
CA ASP A 73 2.45 3.71 17.54
C ASP A 73 3.75 4.32 16.98
N THR A 74 4.28 3.76 15.88
CA THR A 74 5.51 4.22 15.23
C THR A 74 5.26 5.16 14.05
N VAL A 75 4.01 5.35 13.64
CA VAL A 75 3.64 6.15 12.46
C VAL A 75 2.77 7.34 12.82
N SER A 76 3.02 8.49 12.18
CA SER A 76 2.21 9.69 12.39
C SER A 76 0.94 9.66 11.54
N ILE A 77 -0.22 9.78 12.18
CA ILE A 77 -1.53 9.86 11.53
C ILE A 77 -2.08 11.28 11.71
N VAL A 78 -1.87 12.14 10.71
CA VAL A 78 -2.12 13.58 10.82
C VAL A 78 -3.43 14.06 10.17
N THR A 79 -4.14 13.19 9.45
CA THR A 79 -5.41 13.54 8.79
C THR A 79 -6.53 12.56 9.13
N PRO A 80 -7.81 13.01 9.15
CA PRO A 80 -8.96 12.10 9.31
C PRO A 80 -9.02 11.02 8.22
N GLY A 81 -8.65 11.37 6.98
CA GLY A 81 -8.59 10.42 5.88
C GLY A 81 -7.54 9.33 6.08
N ALA A 82 -6.37 9.65 6.66
CA ALA A 82 -5.37 8.66 7.02
C ALA A 82 -5.85 7.75 8.15
N ALA A 83 -6.49 8.31 9.18
CA ALA A 83 -7.06 7.52 10.28
C ALA A 83 -8.14 6.54 9.80
N GLN A 84 -9.02 6.97 8.89
CA GLN A 84 -10.05 6.11 8.31
C GLN A 84 -9.43 4.98 7.48
N THR A 85 -8.44 5.28 6.63
CA THR A 85 -7.74 4.25 5.83
C THR A 85 -7.00 3.26 6.74
N LEU A 86 -6.35 3.72 7.82
CA LEU A 86 -5.73 2.85 8.81
C LEU A 86 -6.75 1.94 9.51
N SER A 87 -7.90 2.47 9.89
CA SER A 87 -8.97 1.67 10.50
C SER A 87 -9.49 0.58 9.54
N ALA A 88 -9.70 0.93 8.27
CA ALA A 88 -10.09 -0.03 7.24
C ALA A 88 -9.00 -1.10 7.02
N HIS A 89 -7.74 -0.69 6.91
CA HIS A 89 -6.60 -1.60 6.79
C HIS A 89 -6.54 -2.57 7.97
N SER A 90 -6.65 -2.08 9.21
CA SER A 90 -6.62 -2.90 10.43
C SER A 90 -7.79 -3.89 10.49
N PHE A 91 -8.99 -3.48 10.09
CA PHE A 91 -10.14 -4.38 10.02
C PHE A 91 -9.90 -5.51 9.01
N TRP A 92 -9.48 -5.18 7.79
CA TRP A 92 -9.18 -6.18 6.77
C TRP A 92 -7.99 -7.04 7.14
N ALA A 93 -6.96 -6.51 7.80
CA ALA A 93 -5.82 -7.27 8.30
C ALA A 93 -6.26 -8.30 9.35
N TRP A 94 -7.12 -7.90 10.30
CA TRP A 94 -7.73 -8.84 11.25
C TRP A 94 -8.53 -9.93 10.53
N TYR A 95 -9.34 -9.53 9.55
CA TYR A 95 -10.17 -10.47 8.80
C TYR A 95 -9.33 -11.43 7.94
N THR A 96 -8.23 -10.96 7.35
CA THR A 96 -7.22 -11.79 6.65
C THR A 96 -6.58 -12.79 7.59
N MET A 97 -6.14 -12.34 8.78
CA MET A 97 -5.55 -13.22 9.77
C MET A 97 -6.51 -14.34 10.17
N VAL A 98 -7.75 -13.99 10.55
CA VAL A 98 -8.73 -14.97 11.00
C VAL A 98 -9.17 -15.89 9.88
N SER A 99 -9.42 -15.37 8.67
CA SER A 99 -9.86 -16.20 7.53
C SER A 99 -8.78 -17.17 7.05
N THR A 100 -7.53 -16.71 6.89
CA THR A 100 -6.41 -17.57 6.46
C THR A 100 -6.03 -18.59 7.53
N SER A 101 -6.02 -18.19 8.81
CA SER A 101 -5.74 -19.10 9.93
C SER A 101 -6.88 -20.10 10.15
N GLY A 102 -8.13 -19.65 10.08
CA GLY A 102 -9.30 -20.52 10.15
C GLY A 102 -9.34 -21.52 9.00
N TYR A 103 -9.01 -21.09 7.78
CA TYR A 103 -8.90 -21.97 6.62
C TYR A 103 -7.75 -22.97 6.77
N ALA A 104 -6.59 -22.56 7.28
CA ALA A 104 -5.48 -23.45 7.57
C ALA A 104 -5.87 -24.54 8.59
N LEU A 105 -6.57 -24.15 9.67
CA LEU A 105 -7.10 -25.09 10.65
C LEU A 105 -8.12 -26.04 10.04
N LEU A 106 -9.03 -25.54 9.19
CA LEU A 106 -9.99 -26.36 8.46
C LEU A 106 -9.29 -27.42 7.59
N ARG A 107 -8.26 -27.01 6.83
CA ARG A 107 -7.43 -27.93 6.01
C ARG A 107 -6.74 -28.98 6.88
N ALA A 108 -6.08 -28.54 7.95
CA ALA A 108 -5.38 -29.44 8.86
C ALA A 108 -6.33 -30.45 9.53
N ALA A 109 -7.51 -30.00 9.97
CA ALA A 109 -8.55 -30.88 10.51
C ALA A 109 -9.03 -31.89 9.46
N GLY A 110 -9.17 -31.46 8.21
CA GLY A 110 -9.54 -32.32 7.08
C GLY A 110 -8.63 -33.53 6.87
N LEU A 111 -7.34 -33.43 7.23
CA LEU A 111 -6.40 -34.56 7.16
C LEU A 111 -6.79 -35.73 8.08
N PHE A 112 -7.50 -35.44 9.18
CA PHE A 112 -7.95 -36.45 10.15
C PHE A 112 -9.34 -37.02 9.83
N ILE A 113 -10.02 -36.53 8.80
CA ILE A 113 -11.38 -36.95 8.43
C ILE A 113 -11.32 -37.80 7.15
N PRO A 114 -11.54 -39.14 7.22
CA PRO A 114 -11.32 -40.04 6.09
C PRO A 114 -12.05 -39.65 4.80
N TRP A 115 -13.29 -39.16 4.90
CA TRP A 115 -14.06 -38.79 3.72
C TRP A 115 -13.50 -37.55 2.98
N VAL A 116 -12.82 -36.63 3.68
CA VAL A 116 -12.25 -35.41 3.11
C VAL A 116 -11.00 -35.82 2.36
N ARG A 117 -10.18 -36.68 2.98
CA ARG A 117 -8.95 -37.20 2.40
C ARG A 117 -9.19 -37.93 1.07
N THR A 118 -10.24 -38.74 0.99
CA THR A 118 -10.49 -39.58 -0.19
C THR A 118 -11.35 -38.92 -1.27
N ARG A 119 -12.26 -38.00 -0.92
CA ARG A 119 -13.20 -37.44 -1.90
C ARG A 119 -12.61 -36.23 -2.63
N ARG A 120 -12.38 -36.38 -3.93
CA ARG A 120 -11.98 -35.28 -4.83
C ARG A 120 -12.89 -34.06 -4.74
N SER A 121 -14.21 -34.25 -4.58
CA SER A 121 -15.16 -33.14 -4.44
C SER A 121 -14.92 -32.32 -3.16
N ALA A 122 -14.48 -32.95 -2.06
CA ALA A 122 -14.12 -32.23 -0.84
C ALA A 122 -12.89 -31.34 -1.07
N HIS A 123 -11.87 -31.85 -1.77
CA HIS A 123 -10.69 -31.07 -2.13
C HIS A 123 -11.02 -29.91 -3.07
N VAL A 124 -11.93 -30.10 -4.03
CA VAL A 124 -12.40 -29.01 -4.91
C VAL A 124 -13.11 -27.92 -4.09
N VAL A 125 -13.99 -28.29 -3.16
CA VAL A 125 -14.66 -27.32 -2.28
C VAL A 125 -13.64 -26.58 -1.41
N LEU A 126 -12.68 -27.30 -0.81
CA LEU A 126 -11.61 -26.69 -0.02
C LEU A 126 -10.77 -25.73 -0.87
N PHE A 127 -10.42 -26.10 -2.10
CA PHE A 127 -9.68 -25.23 -3.02
C PHE A 127 -10.45 -23.94 -3.32
N LEU A 128 -11.76 -24.02 -3.62
CA LEU A 128 -12.60 -22.85 -3.85
C LEU A 128 -12.71 -21.95 -2.61
N LEU A 129 -12.80 -22.53 -1.42
CA LEU A 129 -12.74 -21.78 -0.16
C LEU A 129 -11.38 -21.11 0.04
N GLY A 130 -10.28 -21.80 -0.34
CA GLY A 130 -8.92 -21.26 -0.32
C GLY A 130 -8.78 -20.03 -1.23
N LEU A 131 -9.31 -20.09 -2.45
CA LEU A 131 -9.39 -18.93 -3.35
C LEU A 131 -10.16 -17.76 -2.72
N GLY A 132 -11.23 -18.04 -1.96
CA GLY A 132 -11.98 -17.03 -1.23
C GLY A 132 -11.14 -16.21 -0.26
N THR A 133 -10.07 -16.78 0.31
CA THR A 133 -9.16 -16.06 1.22
C THR A 133 -8.32 -14.98 0.53
N LEU A 134 -8.27 -14.95 -0.80
CA LEU A 134 -7.63 -13.86 -1.55
C LEU A 134 -8.38 -12.54 -1.44
N VAL A 135 -9.70 -12.55 -1.22
CA VAL A 135 -10.52 -11.33 -1.10
C VAL A 135 -10.07 -10.47 0.09
N PRO A 136 -10.05 -10.97 1.34
CA PRO A 136 -9.58 -10.15 2.45
C PRO A 136 -8.10 -9.77 2.32
N MET A 137 -7.27 -10.63 1.73
CA MET A 137 -5.86 -10.32 1.45
C MET A 137 -5.72 -9.12 0.50
N HIS A 138 -6.50 -9.10 -0.58
CA HIS A 138 -6.57 -7.99 -1.53
C HIS A 138 -6.98 -6.69 -0.84
N GLU A 139 -8.08 -6.70 -0.09
CA GLU A 139 -8.55 -5.52 0.63
C GLU A 139 -7.53 -5.02 1.65
N THR A 140 -6.83 -5.93 2.34
CA THR A 140 -5.74 -5.57 3.26
C THR A 140 -4.62 -4.85 2.51
N GLY A 141 -4.20 -5.40 1.37
CA GLY A 141 -3.16 -4.83 0.51
C GLY A 141 -3.53 -3.48 -0.09
N GLU A 142 -4.75 -3.33 -0.62
CA GLU A 142 -5.26 -2.08 -1.19
C GLU A 142 -5.28 -0.96 -0.16
N ASN A 143 -5.81 -1.23 1.03
CA ASN A 143 -5.83 -0.23 2.11
C ASN A 143 -4.41 0.07 2.63
N GLY A 144 -3.53 -0.94 2.72
CA GLY A 144 -2.13 -0.76 3.11
C GLY A 144 -1.35 0.10 2.11
N GLY A 145 -1.52 -0.16 0.81
CA GLY A 145 -0.96 0.67 -0.26
C GLY A 145 -1.53 2.08 -0.24
N ALA A 146 -2.83 2.26 0.00
CA ALA A 146 -3.44 3.58 0.13
C ALA A 146 -2.87 4.38 1.32
N MET A 147 -2.56 3.73 2.46
CA MET A 147 -1.91 4.41 3.59
C MET A 147 -0.56 5.00 3.16
N VAL A 148 0.27 4.22 2.47
CA VAL A 148 1.62 4.64 2.06
C VAL A 148 1.54 5.66 0.92
N TYR A 149 0.91 5.30 -0.19
CA TYR A 149 0.99 6.06 -1.43
C TYR A 149 -0.01 7.22 -1.53
N LYS A 150 -1.21 7.10 -0.94
CA LYS A 150 -2.22 8.18 -0.99
C LYS A 150 -2.18 9.08 0.25
N ARG A 151 -1.78 8.53 1.40
CA ARG A 151 -1.84 9.24 2.69
C ARG A 151 -0.46 9.57 3.27
N GLY A 152 0.63 9.04 2.72
CA GLY A 152 1.98 9.31 3.20
C GLY A 152 2.26 8.76 4.59
N VAL A 153 1.55 7.71 5.02
CA VAL A 153 1.78 7.06 6.31
C VAL A 153 2.99 6.14 6.20
N GLY A 154 3.91 6.23 7.17
CA GLY A 154 5.10 5.37 7.21
C GLY A 154 6.13 5.67 6.12
N VAL A 155 6.14 6.88 5.56
CA VAL A 155 7.19 7.35 4.63
C VAL A 155 7.89 8.59 5.18
N THR A 156 9.20 8.64 5.03
CA THR A 156 9.99 9.83 5.31
C THR A 156 9.82 10.82 4.17
N ARG A 157 9.36 12.04 4.47
CA ARG A 157 9.24 13.10 3.47
C ARG A 157 10.64 13.58 3.07
N THR A 158 11.00 13.41 1.81
CA THR A 158 12.24 13.98 1.27
C THR A 158 12.16 15.51 1.34
N GLN A 159 13.21 16.15 1.83
CA GLN A 159 13.32 17.60 1.81
C GLN A 159 13.32 18.08 0.35
N GLU A 160 12.41 18.98 0.03
CA GLU A 160 12.37 19.63 -1.27
C GLU A 160 13.61 20.52 -1.39
N ILE A 161 14.47 20.28 -2.38
CA ILE A 161 15.63 21.13 -2.64
C ILE A 161 15.05 22.52 -2.98
N PRO A 162 15.39 23.58 -2.21
CA PRO A 162 14.89 24.91 -2.51
C PRO A 162 15.18 25.24 -3.96
N ALA A 163 14.17 25.66 -4.72
CA ALA A 163 14.37 26.14 -6.07
C ALA A 163 15.48 27.21 -6.05
N PRO A 164 16.42 27.22 -7.01
CA PRO A 164 17.41 28.27 -7.09
C PRO A 164 16.67 29.60 -7.04
N SER A 165 17.02 30.43 -6.05
CA SER A 165 16.49 31.78 -5.94
C SER A 165 16.64 32.46 -7.30
N SER A 166 15.57 33.13 -7.75
CA SER A 166 15.56 33.88 -9.01
C SER A 166 16.89 34.60 -9.20
N PRO A 167 17.52 34.51 -10.39
CA PRO A 167 18.82 35.16 -10.61
C PRO A 167 18.68 36.64 -10.24
N ALA A 168 19.62 37.12 -9.41
CA ALA A 168 19.71 38.53 -9.05
C ALA A 168 19.58 39.38 -10.33
N PRO A 169 18.88 40.54 -10.28
CA PRO A 169 18.71 41.36 -11.46
C PRO A 169 20.07 41.65 -12.09
N ASP A 170 20.21 41.20 -13.33
CA ASP A 170 21.42 41.31 -14.13
C ASP A 170 21.82 42.77 -14.28
N SER A 171 22.87 43.17 -13.54
CA SER A 171 23.42 44.53 -13.56
C SER A 171 24.11 44.88 -14.88
N THR A 172 24.14 43.96 -15.86
CA THR A 172 24.76 44.19 -17.17
C THR A 172 23.80 44.69 -18.25
N ARG A 173 22.50 44.87 -17.95
CA ARG A 173 21.55 45.50 -18.89
C ARG A 173 21.81 47.01 -19.00
N ARG A 174 22.82 47.39 -19.79
CA ARG A 174 23.06 48.77 -20.19
C ARG A 174 21.87 49.29 -21.00
N ASP A 175 21.37 50.45 -20.58
CA ASP A 175 20.47 51.31 -21.34
C ASP A 175 21.08 51.66 -22.71
N THR A 176 20.64 50.97 -23.74
CA THR A 176 20.80 51.41 -25.13
C THR A 176 19.42 51.45 -25.75
N VAL A 177 18.88 52.67 -25.88
CA VAL A 177 17.71 53.18 -26.64
C VAL A 177 17.10 54.26 -25.72
N HIS A 178 17.20 55.57 -25.95
CA HIS A 178 16.96 56.32 -27.17
C HIS A 178 17.49 57.76 -26.99
N ARG A 179 18.45 58.17 -27.82
CA ARG A 179 18.69 59.59 -28.16
C ARG A 179 18.31 59.73 -29.63
N ASP A 180 17.86 60.93 -30.00
CA ASP A 180 17.25 61.35 -31.28
C ASP A 180 15.72 61.27 -31.23
N THR A 181 14.98 62.38 -31.06
CA THR A 181 14.88 63.45 -32.07
C THR A 181 14.30 64.74 -31.43
N VAL A 182 14.83 65.89 -31.83
CA VAL A 182 14.36 67.26 -31.51
C VAL A 182 13.53 67.79 -32.70
N GLN A 183 12.31 68.31 -32.47
CA GLN A 183 11.80 69.66 -32.86
C GLN A 183 10.25 69.78 -32.77
N GLY A 184 9.75 70.87 -32.16
CA GLY A 184 8.33 71.18 -31.84
C GLY A 184 7.52 71.83 -32.99
N PRO A 185 6.51 72.71 -32.76
CA PRO A 185 5.88 73.19 -31.52
C PRO A 185 4.32 73.05 -31.46
N ALA A 186 3.72 73.39 -30.30
CA ALA A 186 2.27 73.37 -29.98
C ALA A 186 1.46 74.50 -30.68
N PRO A 187 0.10 74.52 -30.69
CA PRO A 187 -0.65 74.98 -29.50
C PRO A 187 -2.11 74.48 -29.26
N ALA A 188 -2.55 74.72 -28.02
CA ALA A 188 -3.86 75.23 -27.56
C ALA A 188 -5.15 74.35 -27.43
N ALA A 189 -5.55 74.20 -26.16
CA ALA A 189 -6.82 74.64 -25.53
C ALA A 189 -8.12 73.78 -25.60
N GLY A 190 -8.77 73.68 -24.41
CA GLY A 190 -10.19 73.31 -24.22
C GLY A 190 -10.37 72.19 -23.17
N SER A 191 -10.41 72.46 -21.85
CA SER A 191 -11.57 72.87 -21.02
C SER A 191 -12.56 71.76 -20.62
N SER A 192 -12.80 71.70 -19.32
CA SER A 192 -14.00 71.26 -18.58
C SER A 192 -14.16 69.79 -18.14
N SER A 193 -14.61 69.69 -16.88
CA SER A 193 -14.70 68.54 -15.97
C SER A 193 -16.07 67.79 -16.05
N PRO A 194 -16.64 67.19 -14.98
CA PRO A 194 -16.85 65.75 -14.87
C PRO A 194 -18.34 65.32 -14.77
N GLY A 195 -18.62 64.02 -14.83
CA GLY A 195 -19.91 63.41 -14.46
C GLY A 195 -19.96 61.97 -14.98
N GLY A 196 -20.41 60.94 -14.28
CA GLY A 196 -21.21 60.86 -13.07
C GLY A 196 -22.32 59.81 -13.29
N ALA A 197 -22.06 58.56 -12.86
CA ALA A 197 -23.03 57.50 -12.47
C ALA A 197 -24.08 57.02 -13.51
N PRO A 198 -24.85 55.95 -13.22
CA PRO A 198 -24.74 54.96 -12.15
C PRO A 198 -24.24 53.57 -12.58
#